data_AF-A0A318U1G0-F1
#
_entry.id   AF-A0A318U1G0-F1
#
_cell.length_a   1.000
_cell.length_b   1.000
_cell.length_c   1.000
_cell.angle_alpha   90.00
_cell.angle_beta   90.00
_cell.angle_gamma   90.00
#
_symmetry.space_group_name_H-M   'P 1'
#
loop_
_entity.id
_entity.type
_entity.pdbx_description
1 polymer ?
#
loop_
_entity_poly.entity_id
_entity_poly.type
_entity_poly.pdbx_seq_one_letter_code
_entity_poly.pdbx_strand_id
1 'polypeptide(L)'
;MLDALERHLAQTDPSSVALLLVTQARLLVGKSLVEAPGPPPPPAPILRERADMAAQMRAIEAWYRRNEPTSPIPVLLARARVSLDRDFETLVAELLPNRQK
;
A
#
# COMPACT_ATOMS: atom_id res chain seq x y z
N MET A 1 -8.11 0.05 -7.40
CA MET A 1 -7.61 1.14 -6.52
C MET A 1 -6.17 0.88 -6.07
N LEU A 2 -5.83 -0.31 -5.56
CA LEU A 2 -4.43 -0.68 -5.25
C LEU A 2 -3.52 -0.67 -6.50
N ASP A 3 -4.03 -1.07 -7.67
CA ASP A 3 -3.27 -1.00 -8.93
C ASP A 3 -2.83 0.42 -9.31
N ALA A 4 -3.62 1.44 -8.95
CA ALA A 4 -3.28 2.82 -9.24
C ALA A 4 -2.14 3.30 -8.34
N LEU A 5 -2.17 2.92 -7.06
CA LEU A 5 -1.09 3.19 -6.11
C LEU A 5 0.21 2.48 -6.54
N GLU A 6 0.13 1.21 -6.93
CA GLU A 6 1.28 0.43 -7.40
C GLU A 6 1.90 1.05 -8.65
N ARG A 7 1.08 1.41 -9.64
CA ARG A 7 1.55 2.07 -10.87
C ARG A 7 2.21 3.42 -10.58
N HIS A 8 1.63 4.23 -9.70
CA HIS A 8 2.20 5.53 -9.36
C HIS A 8 3.56 5.36 -8.66
N LEU A 9 3.65 4.49 -7.66
CA LEU A 9 4.91 4.21 -6.95
C LEU A 9 5.98 3.64 -7.87
N ALA A 10 5.63 2.71 -8.75
CA ALA A 10 6.58 2.16 -9.72
C ALA A 10 7.15 3.22 -10.68
N GLN A 11 6.42 4.31 -10.92
CA GLN A 11 6.86 5.42 -11.77
C GLN A 11 7.67 6.46 -11.00
N THR A 12 7.26 6.79 -9.76
CA THR A 12 7.86 7.89 -8.99
C THR A 12 9.02 7.45 -8.10
N ASP A 13 8.95 6.25 -7.53
CA ASP A 13 9.95 5.70 -6.61
C ASP A 13 9.91 4.15 -6.64
N PRO A 14 10.54 3.53 -7.65
CA PRO A 14 10.49 2.07 -7.84
C PRO A 14 11.23 1.29 -6.74
N SER A 15 12.13 1.94 -6.02
CA SER A 15 12.86 1.37 -4.89
C SER A 15 12.11 1.44 -3.55
N SER A 16 10.98 2.13 -3.50
CA SER A 16 10.24 2.35 -2.26
C SER A 16 9.76 1.07 -1.61
N VAL A 17 9.89 0.95 -0.29
CA VAL A 17 9.23 -0.12 0.49
C VAL A 17 7.71 -0.01 0.38
N ALA A 18 7.17 1.19 0.18
CA ALA A 18 5.74 1.39 -0.03
C ALA A 18 5.23 0.61 -1.25
N LEU A 19 6.03 0.49 -2.31
CA LEU A 19 5.65 -0.26 -3.52
C LEU A 19 5.46 -1.74 -3.18
N LEU A 20 6.44 -2.35 -2.50
CA LEU A 20 6.37 -3.76 -2.09
C LEU A 20 5.12 -4.04 -1.24
N LEU A 21 4.85 -3.19 -0.25
CA LEU A 21 3.72 -3.36 0.66
C LEU A 21 2.37 -3.20 -0.05
N VAL A 22 2.28 -2.28 -1.01
CA VAL A 22 1.08 -2.12 -1.87
C VAL A 22 0.91 -3.33 -2.78
N THR A 23 1.98 -3.84 -3.40
CA THR A 23 1.93 -5.06 -4.21
C THR A 23 1.47 -6.26 -3.37
N GLN A 24 2.01 -6.41 -2.15
CA GLN A 24 1.58 -7.47 -1.23
C GLN A 24 0.10 -7.35 -0.86
N ALA A 25 -0.38 -6.14 -0.55
CA ALA A 25 -1.79 -5.89 -0.28
C ALA A 25 -2.66 -6.25 -1.50
N ARG A 26 -2.23 -5.90 -2.72
CA ARG A 26 -2.95 -6.22 -3.96
C ARG A 26 -3.04 -7.72 -4.19
N LEU A 27 -1.96 -8.46 -3.97
CA LEU A 27 -1.91 -9.91 -4.16
C LEU A 27 -2.80 -10.71 -3.17
N LEU A 28 -3.29 -10.06 -2.11
CA LEU A 28 -4.22 -10.65 -1.15
C LEU A 28 -5.69 -10.37 -1.49
N VAL A 29 -5.96 -9.42 -2.39
CA VAL A 29 -7.31 -9.16 -2.91
C VAL A 29 -7.80 -10.41 -3.65
N GLY A 30 -8.98 -10.91 -3.30
CA GLY A 30 -9.59 -12.07 -3.94
C GLY A 30 -9.04 -13.44 -3.49
N LYS A 31 -8.04 -13.50 -2.62
CA LYS A 31 -7.58 -14.78 -2.03
C LYS A 31 -8.43 -15.26 -0.85
N SER A 32 -9.43 -14.47 -0.44
CA SER A 32 -10.41 -14.84 0.58
C SER A 32 -11.83 -14.81 -0.02
N LEU A 33 -12.31 -15.99 -0.43
CA LEU A 33 -13.72 -16.42 -0.54
C LEU A 33 -14.77 -15.35 -0.93
N VAL A 34 -15.00 -15.14 -2.23
CA VAL A 34 -16.30 -15.21 -2.96
C VAL A 34 -16.21 -14.43 -4.29
N GLU A 35 -16.16 -15.16 -5.40
CA GLU A 35 -16.36 -14.60 -6.74
C GLU A 35 -17.86 -14.43 -7.01
N ALA A 36 -18.42 -13.32 -6.54
CA ALA A 36 -19.57 -12.73 -7.22
C ALA A 36 -19.01 -11.74 -8.26
N PRO A 37 -19.51 -11.69 -9.51
CA PRO A 37 -19.16 -10.64 -10.44
C PRO A 37 -19.67 -9.31 -9.87
N GLY A 38 -18.77 -8.62 -9.16
CA GLY A 38 -19.03 -7.30 -8.60
C GLY A 38 -19.23 -6.27 -9.71
N PRO A 39 -19.81 -5.11 -9.38
CA PRO A 39 -19.89 -3.98 -10.31
C PRO A 39 -18.49 -3.63 -10.86
N PRO A 40 -18.40 -3.08 -12.09
CA PRO A 40 -17.13 -2.68 -12.66
C PRO A 40 -16.37 -1.79 -11.66
N PRO A 41 -15.05 -2.00 -11.50
CA PRO A 41 -14.28 -1.24 -10.53
C PRO A 41 -14.45 0.25 -10.80
N PRO A 42 -14.61 1.08 -9.75
CA PRO A 42 -14.70 2.52 -9.93
C PRO A 42 -13.46 3.03 -10.68
N PRO A 43 -13.59 4.14 -11.45
CA PRO A 43 -12.47 4.71 -12.19
C PRO A 43 -11.27 4.92 -11.26
N ALA A 44 -10.08 4.65 -11.80
CA ALA A 44 -8.86 4.76 -11.02
C ALA A 44 -8.70 6.18 -10.47
N PRO A 45 -8.33 6.34 -9.19
CA PRO A 45 -8.11 7.65 -8.60
C PRO A 45 -6.99 8.37 -9.34
N ILE A 46 -7.14 9.69 -9.51
CA ILE A 46 -6.06 10.54 -9.99
C ILE A 46 -5.12 10.80 -8.82
N LEU A 47 -3.88 10.32 -8.92
CA LEU A 47 -2.83 10.51 -7.92
C LEU A 47 -1.83 11.51 -8.46
N ARG A 48 -1.77 12.72 -7.89
CA ARG A 48 -0.87 13.80 -8.32
C ARG A 48 0.32 13.94 -7.38
N GLU A 49 0.07 13.79 -6.09
CA GLU A 49 1.08 14.00 -5.06
C GLU A 49 1.01 12.97 -3.94
N ARG A 50 2.04 12.96 -3.08
CA ARG A 50 2.16 12.03 -1.96
C ARG A 50 0.98 12.11 -0.99
N ALA A 51 0.36 13.29 -0.85
CA ALA A 51 -0.85 13.46 -0.04
C ALA A 51 -2.05 12.68 -0.60
N ASP A 52 -2.23 12.66 -1.93
CA ASP A 52 -3.29 11.88 -2.59
C ASP A 52 -3.12 10.39 -2.33
N MET A 53 -1.87 9.91 -2.37
CA MET A 53 -1.54 8.53 -2.06
C MET A 53 -1.90 8.16 -0.62
N ALA A 54 -1.50 8.99 0.35
CA ALA A 54 -1.80 8.76 1.75
C ALA A 54 -3.32 8.78 2.02
N ALA A 55 -4.05 9.71 1.40
CA ALA A 55 -5.50 9.78 1.49
C ALA A 55 -6.16 8.51 0.89
N GLN A 56 -5.67 8.07 -0.27
CA GLN A 56 -6.18 6.89 -0.94
C GLN A 56 -5.91 5.60 -0.15
N MET A 57 -4.72 5.45 0.45
CA MET A 57 -4.41 4.33 1.34
C MET A 57 -5.35 4.30 2.55
N ARG A 58 -5.59 5.45 3.21
CA ARG A 58 -6.52 5.55 4.35
C ARG A 58 -7.96 5.18 3.97
N ALA A 59 -8.42 5.57 2.79
CA ALA A 59 -9.75 5.21 2.31
C ALA A 59 -9.90 3.69 2.15
N ILE A 60 -8.88 3.02 1.60
CA ILE A 60 -8.89 1.55 1.44
C ILE A 60 -8.82 0.86 2.80
N GLU A 61 -7.95 1.32 3.70
CA GLU A 61 -7.89 0.83 5.09
C GLU A 61 -9.26 0.90 5.78
N ALA A 62 -9.93 2.06 5.69
CA ALA A 62 -11.22 2.28 6.31
C ALA A 62 -12.31 1.35 5.76
N TRP A 63 -12.26 1.04 4.46
CA TRP A 63 -13.17 0.08 3.85
C TRP A 63 -12.90 -1.34 4.37
N TYR A 64 -11.66 -1.83 4.32
CA TYR A 64 -11.35 -3.19 4.78
C TYR A 64 -11.61 -3.37 6.28
N ARG A 65 -11.31 -2.37 7.13
CA ARG A 65 -11.65 -2.46 8.57
C ARG A 65 -13.14 -2.61 8.85
N ARG A 66 -14.01 -2.08 7.98
CA ARG A 66 -15.47 -2.17 8.12
C ARG A 66 -16.05 -3.45 7.55
N ASN A 67 -15.53 -3.91 6.41
CA ASN A 67 -16.13 -5.02 5.65
C ASN A 67 -15.39 -6.36 5.88
N GLU A 68 -14.10 -6.32 6.20
CA GLU A 68 -13.25 -7.48 6.43
C GLU A 68 -12.23 -7.20 7.56
N PRO A 69 -12.68 -7.12 8.84
CA PRO A 69 -11.84 -6.66 9.96
C PRO A 69 -10.56 -7.50 10.19
N THR A 70 -10.59 -8.77 9.79
CA THR A 70 -9.46 -9.70 9.89
C THR A 70 -8.52 -9.66 8.69
N SER A 71 -8.79 -8.80 7.71
CA SER A 71 -7.93 -8.64 6.54
C SER A 71 -6.55 -8.09 6.96
N PRO A 72 -5.45 -8.63 6.41
CA PRO A 72 -4.11 -8.08 6.63
C PRO A 72 -3.85 -6.78 5.83
N ILE A 73 -4.71 -6.45 4.85
CA ILE A 73 -4.53 -5.32 3.95
C ILE A 73 -4.38 -3.97 4.69
N PRO A 74 -5.20 -3.64 5.71
CA PRO A 74 -5.05 -2.38 6.43
C PRO A 74 -3.70 -2.22 7.12
N VAL A 75 -3.09 -3.31 7.61
CA VAL A 75 -1.78 -3.27 8.27
C VAL A 75 -0.67 -2.99 7.26
N LEU A 76 -0.73 -3.65 6.10
CA LEU A 76 0.22 -3.44 5.01
C LEU A 76 0.17 -2.00 4.49
N LEU A 77 -1.04 -1.45 4.30
CA LEU A 77 -1.21 -0.08 3.83
C LEU A 77 -0.81 0.98 4.88
N ALA A 78 -1.11 0.73 6.16
CA ALA A 78 -0.66 1.62 7.23
C ALA A 78 0.88 1.71 7.27
N ARG A 79 1.56 0.58 7.07
CA ARG A 79 3.03 0.53 6.97
C ARG A 79 3.54 1.21 5.70
N ALA A 80 2.91 0.96 4.55
CA ALA A 80 3.25 1.62 3.29
C ALA A 80 3.17 3.14 3.40
N ARG A 81 2.14 3.65 4.11
CA ARG A 81 1.96 5.08 4.34
C ARG A 81 3.07 5.69 5.20
N VAL A 82 3.54 4.99 6.23
CA VAL A 82 4.70 5.45 7.03
C VAL A 82 5.98 5.48 6.18
N SER A 83 6.11 4.53 5.25
CA SER A 83 7.23 4.47 4.31
C SER A 83 7.17 5.52 3.19
N LEU A 84 6.04 6.20 2.98
CA LEU A 84 5.99 7.26 1.96
C LEU A 84 6.93 8.42 2.31
N ASP A 85 7.22 8.68 3.58
CA ASP A 85 8.09 9.79 3.99
C ASP A 85 9.54 9.34 4.25
N ARG A 86 9.89 8.09 3.93
CA ARG A 86 11.19 7.49 4.23
C ARG A 86 11.81 6.89 2.98
N ASP A 87 13.08 7.21 2.73
CA ASP A 87 13.83 6.58 1.65
C ASP A 87 14.20 5.14 2.03
N PHE A 88 14.26 4.26 1.03
CA PHE A 88 14.64 2.85 1.22
C PHE A 88 15.99 2.73 1.95
N GLU A 89 16.95 3.61 1.63
CA GLU A 89 18.25 3.63 2.31
C GLU A 89 18.14 3.95 3.80
N THR A 90 17.26 4.87 4.19
CA THR A 90 17.00 5.19 5.61
C THR A 90 16.43 3.98 6.35
N LEU A 91 15.53 3.23 5.71
CA LEU A 91 14.95 2.02 6.30
C LEU A 91 15.99 0.90 6.42
N VAL A 92 16.85 0.72 5.42
CA VAL A 92 17.96 -0.25 5.48
C VAL A 92 18.95 0.14 6.58
N ALA A 93 19.26 1.43 6.73
CA ALA A 93 20.14 1.92 7.78
C ALA A 93 19.57 1.67 9.20
N GLU A 94 18.25 1.76 9.40
CA GLU A 94 17.61 1.39 10.66
C GLU A 94 17.58 -0.13 10.92
N LEU A 95 17.53 -0.95 9.87
CA LEU A 95 17.47 -2.41 9.93
C LEU A 95 18.85 -3.05 10.13
N LEU A 96 19.92 -2.39 9.69
CA LEU A 96 21.27 -2.87 9.92
C LEU A 96 21.65 -2.60 11.39
N PRO A 97 21.97 -3.63 12.19
CA PRO A 97 22.42 -3.42 13.55
C PRO A 97 23.68 -2.54 13.50
N ASN A 98 23.69 -1.47 14.30
CA ASN A 98 24.86 -0.63 14.52
C ASN A 98 26.06 -1.56 14.79
N ARG A 99 26.96 -1.71 13.81
CA ARG A 99 28.28 -2.30 14.06
C ARG A 99 29.11 -1.28 14.82
N GLN A 100 28.69 -0.94 16.04
CA GLN A 100 29.60 -0.32 16.99
C GLN A 100 30.50 -1.44 17.50
N LYS A 101 31.73 -1.40 17.01
CA LYS A 101 32.89 -2.01 17.67
C LYS A 101 33.07 -1.42 19.05
#